data_AF-A0A561QCF8-F1
#
_entry.id   AF-A0A561QCF8-F1
#
_cell.length_a   1.000
_cell.length_b   1.000
_cell.length_c   1.000
_cell.angle_alpha   90.00
_cell.angle_beta   90.00
_cell.angle_gamma   90.00
#
_symmetry.space_group_name_H-M   'P 1'
#
loop_
_entity.id
_entity.type
_entity.pdbx_description
1 polymer ?
#
loop_
_entity_poly.entity_id
_entity_poly.type
_entity_poly.pdbx_seq_one_letter_code
_entity_poly.pdbx_strand_id
1 'polypeptide(L)' 'MKAIGYKQAGALDRADSLVDIELDKPAPTGRDILVKVEAVSANPVD' A
#
# COMPACT_ATOMS: atom_id res chain seq x y z
N MET A 1 -2.82 -9.31 5.45
CA MET A 1 -2.50 -9.15 4.02
C MET A 1 -1.16 -8.44 3.90
N LYS A 2 -0.37 -8.81 2.89
CA LYS A 2 0.90 -8.13 2.58
C LYS A 2 0.61 -6.80 1.90
N ALA A 3 1.38 -5.78 2.25
CA ALA A 3 1.33 -4.46 1.63
C ALA A 3 2.72 -3.82 1.62
N ILE A 4 2.87 -2.74 0.84
CA ILE A 4 4.06 -1.90 0.81
C ILE A 4 3.64 -0.50 1.29
N GLY A 5 4.42 0.11 2.18
CA GLY A 5 4.12 1.46 2.68
C GLY A 5 5.28 2.10 3.44
N TYR A 6 5.02 3.27 4.02
CA TYR A 6 5.99 4.05 4.80
C TYR A 6 5.33 4.67 6.03
N LYS A 7 6.14 4.96 7.07
CA LYS A 7 5.68 5.65 8.29
C LYS A 7 5.97 7.14 8.27
N GLN A 8 7.04 7.54 7.60
CA GLN A 8 7.49 8.92 7.52
C GLN A 8 7.78 9.25 6.05
N ALA A 9 7.16 10.31 5.54
CA ALA A 9 7.42 10.79 4.20
C ALA A 9 8.89 11.26 4.06
N GLY A 10 9.44 11.12 2.86
CA GLY A 10 10.81 11.52 2.57
C GLY A 10 11.30 11.05 1.21
N ALA A 11 12.60 11.22 0.97
CA ALA A 11 13.25 10.78 -0.27
C ALA A 11 13.26 9.24 -0.41
N LEU A 12 13.19 8.77 -1.66
CA LEU A 12 13.08 7.34 -2.00
C LEU A 12 14.38 6.55 -1.73
N ASP A 13 15.53 7.22 -1.66
CA ASP A 13 16.85 6.64 -1.42
C ASP A 13 17.09 6.21 0.03
N ARG A 14 16.20 6.58 0.94
CA ARG A 14 16.22 6.10 2.33
C ARG A 14 15.90 4.61 2.40
N ALA A 15 16.51 3.93 3.38
CA ALA A 15 16.26 2.51 3.62
C ALA A 15 14.81 2.21 4.09
N ASP A 16 14.10 3.19 4.62
CA ASP A 16 12.73 3.08 5.13
C ASP A 16 11.69 3.80 4.26
N SER A 17 12.03 4.13 3.01
CA SER A 17 11.17 4.87 2.09
C SER A 17 9.93 4.10 1.67
N LEU A 18 10.05 2.79 1.44
CA LEU A 18 8.97 1.84 1.20
C LEU A 18 9.38 0.48 1.76
N VAL A 19 8.57 -0.10 2.64
CA VAL A 19 8.87 -1.37 3.31
C VAL A 19 7.70 -2.33 3.22
N ASP A 20 8.02 -3.63 3.20
CA ASP A 20 7.03 -4.70 3.33
C ASP A 20 6.40 -4.66 4.72
N ILE A 21 5.07 -4.70 4.77
CA ILE A 21 4.30 -4.73 6.02
C ILE A 21 3.17 -5.77 5.96
N GLU A 22 2.75 -6.21 7.14
CA GLU A 22 1.54 -7.02 7.31
C GLU A 22 0.44 -6.18 7.97
N LEU A 23 -0.75 -6.22 7.39
CA LEU A 23 -1.94 -5.53 7.88
C LEU A 23 -3.11 -6.50 7.98
N ASP A 24 -4.12 -6.21 8.80
CA ASP A 24 -5.34 -7.01 8.79
C ASP A 24 -6.05 -6.87 7.44
N LYS A 25 -6.73 -7.95 7.00
CA LYS A 25 -7.52 -7.91 5.78
C LYS A 25 -8.80 -7.09 6.05
N PRO A 26 -9.07 -6.02 5.29
CA PRO A 26 -10.26 -5.21 5.53
C PRO A 26 -11.54 -5.96 5.12
N ALA A 27 -12.67 -5.53 5.68
CA ALA A 27 -14.00 -5.96 5.27
C ALA A 27 -14.71 -4.77 4.60
N PRO A 28 -15.27 -4.94 3.38
CA PRO A 28 -15.99 -3.86 2.71
C PRO A 28 -17.29 -3.53 3.45
N THR A 29 -17.68 -2.25 3.44
CA THR A 29 -18.94 -1.79 4.04
C THR A 29 -19.75 -0.94 3.05
N GLY A 30 -21.06 -0.83 3.22
CA GLY A 30 -21.91 0.03 2.39
C GLY A 30 -21.82 -0.28 0.89
N ARG A 31 -21.13 0.58 0.13
CA ARG A 31 -20.96 0.48 -1.33
C ARG A 31 -19.53 0.11 -1.76
N ASP A 32 -18.67 -0.27 -0.83
CA ASP A 32 -17.29 -0.64 -1.12
C ASP A 32 -17.20 -2.02 -1.80
N ILE A 33 -16.18 -2.21 -2.62
CA ILE A 33 -15.78 -3.52 -3.13
C ILE A 33 -14.39 -3.88 -2.59
N LEU A 34 -14.19 -5.15 -2.24
CA LEU A 34 -12.88 -5.67 -1.87
C LEU A 34 -12.27 -6.40 -3.07
N VAL A 35 -11.21 -5.82 -3.62
CA VAL A 35 -10.51 -6.36 -4.80
C VAL A 35 -9.27 -7.14 -4.34
N LYS A 36 -9.10 -8.35 -4.87
CA LYS A 36 -7.83 -9.07 -4.80
C LYS A 36 -6.91 -8.52 -5.89
N VAL A 37 -5.97 -7.66 -5.50
CA VAL A 37 -5.04 -7.00 -6.43
C VAL A 37 -4.05 -8.02 -7.01
N GLU A 38 -3.94 -8.08 -8.34
CA GLU A 38 -3.00 -8.93 -9.06
C GLU A 38 -1.80 -8.13 -9.63
N ALA A 39 -1.99 -6.85 -9.95
CA ALA A 39 -0.94 -5.94 -10.43
C ALA A 39 -1.28 -4.47 -10.17
N VAL A 40 -0.26 -3.61 -10.12
CA VAL A 40 -0.36 -2.14 -9.98
C VAL A 40 0.62 -1.44 -10.93
N SER A 41 0.34 -0.19 -11.30
CA SER A 41 1.27 0.72 -12.00
C SER A 41 1.70 1.86 -11.08
N ALA A 42 2.78 2.57 -11.44
CA ALA A 42 3.21 3.79 -10.77
C ALA A 42 3.01 5.03 -11.67
N ASN A 43 2.65 6.15 -11.08
CA ASN A 43 2.35 7.45 -11.69
C ASN A 43 3.07 8.56 -10.91
N PRO A 44 3.19 9.79 -11.46
CA PRO A 44 3.89 10.89 -10.77
C PRO A 44 3.31 11.34 -9.40
N VAL A 45 2.10 10.89 -9.05
CA VAL A 45 1.46 11.19 -7.76
C VAL A 45 1.80 10.16 -6.68
N ASP A 46 2.27 8.97 -7.10
CA ASP A 46 2.73 7.91 -6.21
C ASP A 46 4.12 8.25 -5.64
#